data_AF-A0A0Q6YG61-F1
#
_entry.id   AF-A0A0Q6YG61-F1
#
_cell.length_a   1.000
_cell.length_b   1.000
_cell.length_c   1.000
_cell.angle_alpha   90.00
_cell.angle_beta   90.00
_cell.angle_gamma   90.00
#
_symmetry.space_group_name_H-M   'P 1'
#
loop_
_entity.id
_entity.type
_entity.pdbx_description
1 polymer ?
#
loop_
_entity_poly.entity_id
_entity_poly.type
_entity_poly.pdbx_seq_one_letter_code
_entity_poly.pdbx_strand_id
1 'polypeptide(L)'
;MALSPLVIHETAEKLLACVCAELTLTAAKVDGQPGCPCRSCVVAGTPAWDDCGSGECSKTVTPGQLTVHFAGIVATSNFPAETRDVLGSRNCLPVRPAAEYVITLLRCAPTSDEGGCPPTCEEHEAAARVLAVDAAAVWNALQCCFPDTSEARRGQTFVMGQMRTVGPQGQCVGFEQRVTVALPSCVCPEGESP
;
A
#
# COMPACT_ATOMS: atom_id res chain seq x y z
N MET A 1 1.22 20.91 18.45
CA MET A 1 1.13 19.52 18.94
C MET A 1 2.20 18.69 18.25
N ALA A 2 2.88 17.81 18.97
CA ALA A 2 3.82 16.87 18.40
C ALA A 2 3.08 15.78 17.59
N LEU A 3 3.78 15.15 16.66
CA LEU A 3 3.28 13.99 15.92
C LEU A 3 2.90 12.87 16.91
N SER A 4 1.71 12.29 16.77
CA SER A 4 1.34 11.10 17.56
C SER A 4 2.32 9.95 17.24
N PRO A 5 2.88 9.26 18.25
CA PRO A 5 3.82 8.15 18.02
C PRO A 5 3.24 7.02 17.16
N LEU A 6 1.92 6.84 17.15
CA LEU A 6 1.24 5.78 16.42
C LEU A 6 0.68 6.19 15.07
N VAL A 7 0.76 7.48 14.69
CA VAL A 7 0.08 7.97 13.47
C VAL A 7 0.53 7.24 12.21
N ILE A 8 1.81 6.81 12.16
CA ILE A 8 2.36 6.08 11.02
C ILE A 8 1.73 4.69 10.92
N HIS A 9 1.63 4.00 12.06
CA HIS A 9 1.04 2.67 12.13
C HIS A 9 -0.46 2.72 11.83
N GLU A 10 -1.19 3.64 12.46
CA GLU A 10 -2.63 3.84 12.25
C GLU A 10 -2.94 4.18 10.78
N THR A 11 -2.09 4.97 10.13
CA THR A 11 -2.23 5.27 8.70
C THR A 11 -2.01 4.03 7.83
N ALA A 12 -1.02 3.19 8.16
CA ALA A 12 -0.79 1.93 7.47
C ALA A 12 -1.97 0.94 7.64
N GLU A 13 -2.56 0.87 8.83
CA GLU A 13 -3.76 0.05 9.10
C GLU A 13 -4.97 0.55 8.30
N LYS A 14 -5.18 1.88 8.22
CA LYS A 14 -6.24 2.49 7.41
C LYS A 14 -6.06 2.17 5.92
N LEU A 15 -4.84 2.27 5.41
CA LEU A 15 -4.51 1.87 4.03
C LEU A 15 -4.83 0.40 3.78
N LEU A 16 -4.39 -0.48 4.67
CA LEU A 16 -4.64 -1.93 4.60
C LEU A 16 -6.15 -2.22 4.58
N ALA A 17 -6.90 -1.61 5.51
CA ALA A 17 -8.35 -1.80 5.62
C ALA A 17 -9.09 -1.34 4.36
N CYS A 18 -8.74 -0.17 3.81
CA CYS A 18 -9.33 0.34 2.58
C CYS A 18 -9.09 -0.58 1.38
N VAL A 19 -7.85 -1.03 1.21
CA VAL A 19 -7.50 -1.96 0.12
C VAL A 19 -8.24 -3.29 0.27
N CYS A 20 -8.28 -3.84 1.48
CA CYS A 20 -8.98 -5.08 1.76
C CYS A 20 -10.49 -4.97 1.49
N ALA A 21 -11.11 -3.86 1.88
CA ALA A 21 -12.52 -3.58 1.62
C ALA A 21 -12.80 -3.51 0.10
N GLU A 22 -12.00 -2.77 -0.66
CA GLU A 22 -12.20 -2.61 -2.10
C GLU A 22 -11.95 -3.90 -2.88
N LEU A 23 -10.95 -4.70 -2.49
CA LEU A 23 -10.73 -6.03 -3.07
C LEU A 23 -11.94 -6.94 -2.85
N THR A 24 -12.55 -6.89 -1.66
CA THR A 24 -13.76 -7.66 -1.34
C THR A 24 -14.96 -7.19 -2.17
N LEU A 25 -15.13 -5.88 -2.33
CA LEU A 25 -16.18 -5.32 -3.18
C LEU A 25 -15.98 -5.66 -4.65
N THR A 26 -14.74 -5.67 -5.13
CA THR A 26 -14.40 -6.02 -6.51
C THR A 26 -14.63 -7.50 -6.78
N ALA A 27 -14.28 -8.38 -5.84
CA ALA A 27 -14.58 -9.81 -5.91
C ALA A 27 -16.08 -10.11 -6.00
N ALA A 28 -16.93 -9.29 -5.37
CA ALA A 28 -18.39 -9.41 -5.50
C ALA A 28 -18.94 -8.92 -6.85
N LYS A 29 -18.17 -8.13 -7.61
CA LYS A 29 -18.58 -7.54 -8.90
C LYS A 29 -17.99 -8.26 -10.11
N VAL A 30 -16.82 -8.87 -9.96
CA VAL A 30 -16.06 -9.48 -11.05
C VAL A 30 -15.96 -10.98 -10.81
N ASP A 31 -16.65 -11.76 -11.64
CA ASP A 31 -16.62 -13.21 -11.56
C ASP A 31 -15.18 -13.74 -11.65
N GLY A 32 -14.84 -14.65 -10.74
CA GLY A 32 -13.52 -15.27 -10.64
C GLY A 32 -12.44 -14.39 -10.01
N GLN A 33 -12.75 -13.15 -9.59
CA GLN A 33 -11.77 -12.29 -8.93
C GLN A 33 -11.58 -12.69 -7.47
N PRO A 34 -10.33 -12.91 -7.01
CA PRO A 34 -10.04 -13.14 -5.61
C PRO A 34 -10.27 -11.87 -4.76
N GLY A 35 -10.91 -12.04 -3.60
CA GLY A 35 -11.09 -10.95 -2.64
C GLY A 35 -9.82 -10.55 -1.88
N CYS A 36 -10.00 -9.93 -0.73
CA CYS A 36 -8.89 -9.65 0.18
C CYS A 36 -8.19 -10.94 0.63
N PRO A 37 -6.86 -11.05 0.52
CA PRO A 37 -6.15 -12.22 0.99
C PRO A 37 -6.23 -12.37 2.52
N CYS A 38 -6.27 -13.61 3.01
CA CYS A 38 -6.29 -13.87 4.45
C CYS A 38 -5.00 -13.41 5.15
N ARG A 39 -3.87 -13.44 4.46
CA ARG A 39 -2.62 -12.85 4.95
C ARG A 39 -2.61 -11.36 4.61
N SER A 40 -3.35 -10.58 5.39
CA SER A 40 -3.36 -9.12 5.32
C SER A 40 -2.76 -8.54 6.61
N CYS A 41 -1.61 -7.87 6.52
CA CYS A 41 -0.97 -7.28 7.70
C CYS A 41 -0.07 -6.07 7.39
N VAL A 42 0.14 -5.24 8.41
CA VAL A 42 1.21 -4.22 8.39
C VAL A 42 2.52 -4.90 8.77
N VAL A 43 3.58 -4.69 7.99
CA VAL A 43 4.88 -5.35 8.18
C VAL A 43 6.02 -4.35 8.33
N ALA A 44 7.10 -4.78 8.98
CA ALA A 44 8.29 -3.98 9.19
C ALA A 44 9.20 -4.04 7.93
N GLY A 45 9.06 -3.05 7.05
CA GLY A 45 9.84 -2.95 5.81
C GLY A 45 9.39 -3.91 4.71
N THR A 46 10.23 -4.11 3.68
CA THR A 46 9.92 -5.00 2.56
C THR A 46 9.78 -6.44 3.07
N PRO A 47 8.60 -7.08 2.93
CA PRO A 47 8.44 -8.45 3.37
C PRO A 47 9.32 -9.38 2.51
N ALA A 48 9.96 -10.37 3.15
CA ALA A 48 10.44 -11.52 2.42
C ALA A 48 9.23 -12.40 2.06
N TRP A 49 9.07 -12.76 0.79
CA TRP A 49 8.05 -13.70 0.33
C TRP A 49 8.72 -14.87 -0.39
N ASP A 50 8.77 -16.02 0.28
CA ASP A 50 9.14 -17.29 -0.34
C ASP A 50 7.90 -18.03 -0.87
N ASP A 51 6.71 -17.52 -0.50
CA ASP A 51 5.39 -18.06 -0.82
C ASP A 51 4.31 -16.94 -0.67
N CYS A 52 3.20 -17.07 -1.39
CA CYS A 52 2.04 -16.18 -1.40
C CYS A 52 0.93 -16.63 -0.44
N GLY A 53 1.26 -17.36 0.64
CA GLY A 53 0.32 -17.80 1.67
C GLY A 53 -0.23 -19.22 1.46
N SER A 54 0.58 -20.13 0.90
CA SER A 54 0.35 -21.55 0.61
C SER A 54 0.08 -22.42 1.84
N GLY A 55 -0.95 -22.08 2.62
CA GLY A 55 -1.74 -23.14 3.23
C GLY A 55 -2.30 -24.09 2.15
N GLU A 56 -2.55 -23.57 0.94
CA GLU A 56 -2.75 -24.25 -0.34
C GLU A 56 -3.32 -23.20 -1.30
N CYS A 57 -2.71 -22.91 -2.45
CA CYS A 57 -3.42 -22.22 -3.57
C CYS A 57 -4.58 -23.09 -4.13
N SER A 58 -5.00 -24.13 -3.41
CA SER A 58 -5.88 -25.21 -3.85
C SER A 58 -7.28 -25.08 -3.26
N LYS A 59 -7.54 -24.80 -1.98
CA LYS A 59 -8.92 -24.93 -1.44
C LYS A 59 -9.29 -23.94 -0.34
N THR A 60 -10.48 -23.37 -0.48
CA THR A 60 -11.32 -22.64 0.51
C THR A 60 -10.94 -21.23 0.96
N VAL A 61 -9.71 -20.75 0.77
CA VAL A 61 -9.30 -19.40 1.16
C VAL A 61 -8.74 -18.65 -0.03
N THR A 62 -9.06 -17.35 -0.17
CA THR A 62 -8.50 -16.49 -1.22
C THR A 62 -6.98 -16.44 -1.09
N PRO A 63 -6.21 -17.09 -1.99
CA PRO A 63 -4.76 -17.14 -1.85
C PRO A 63 -4.14 -15.78 -2.19
N GLY A 64 -2.98 -15.52 -1.60
CA GLY A 64 -2.26 -14.26 -1.76
C GLY A 64 -1.82 -13.65 -0.44
N GLN A 65 -1.08 -12.56 -0.57
CA GLN A 65 -0.59 -11.75 0.54
C GLN A 65 -0.83 -10.28 0.23
N LEU A 66 -1.44 -9.57 1.17
CA LEU A 66 -1.55 -8.12 1.16
C LEU A 66 -0.75 -7.56 2.33
N THR A 67 0.25 -6.74 2.04
CA THR A 67 1.05 -6.10 3.09
C THR A 67 1.17 -4.62 2.86
N VAL A 68 1.16 -3.86 3.95
CA VAL A 68 1.52 -2.45 3.93
C VAL A 68 2.76 -2.29 4.79
N HIS A 69 3.78 -1.63 4.27
CA HIS A 69 4.95 -1.28 5.06
C HIS A 69 5.30 0.19 4.95
N PHE A 70 5.88 0.71 6.02
CA PHE A 70 6.46 2.03 6.07
C PHE A 70 7.83 2.02 5.41
N ALA A 71 8.05 2.91 4.45
CA ALA A 71 9.31 3.03 3.71
C ALA A 71 10.21 4.16 4.23
N GLY A 72 9.63 5.25 4.73
CA GLY A 72 10.41 6.38 5.25
C GLY A 72 9.56 7.62 5.55
N ILE A 73 10.15 8.59 6.26
CA ILE A 73 9.59 9.93 6.43
C ILE A 73 10.46 10.91 5.67
N VAL A 74 9.82 11.79 4.92
CA VAL A 74 10.45 12.93 4.26
C VAL A 74 9.89 14.23 4.81
N ALA A 75 10.74 15.25 4.84
CA ALA A 75 10.35 16.62 5.14
C ALA A 75 9.87 17.30 3.85
N THR A 76 8.81 18.10 3.93
CA THR A 76 8.31 18.86 2.77
C THR A 76 7.78 20.23 3.17
N SER A 77 8.16 21.26 2.43
CA SER A 77 7.59 22.61 2.49
C SER A 77 6.53 22.83 1.41
N ASN A 78 6.62 22.10 0.29
CA ASN A 78 5.65 22.10 -0.80
C ASN A 78 5.30 20.66 -1.18
N PHE A 79 4.32 20.09 -0.49
CA PHE A 79 3.92 18.70 -0.67
C PHE A 79 3.49 18.42 -2.13
N PRO A 80 3.98 17.35 -2.78
CA PRO A 80 4.74 16.22 -2.22
C PRO A 80 6.27 16.32 -2.30
N ALA A 81 6.84 17.44 -2.76
CA ALA A 81 8.28 17.54 -3.01
C ALA A 81 9.09 17.51 -1.70
N GLU A 82 10.12 16.66 -1.64
CA GLU A 82 11.08 16.64 -0.53
C GLU A 82 11.82 17.98 -0.44
N THR A 83 11.97 18.46 0.78
CA THR A 83 12.73 19.67 1.10
C THR A 83 14.02 19.30 1.81
N ARG A 84 15.11 19.95 1.41
CA ARG A 84 16.45 19.78 2.00
C ARG A 84 16.94 21.03 2.74
N ASP A 85 16.01 21.93 3.06
CA ASP A 85 16.31 23.15 3.80
C ASP A 85 16.78 22.81 5.22
N VAL A 86 17.71 23.60 5.73
CA VAL A 86 18.23 23.45 7.09
C VAL A 86 17.17 23.90 8.09
N LEU A 87 16.65 22.95 8.87
CA LEU A 87 15.71 23.21 9.95
C LEU A 87 16.43 23.93 11.10
N GLY A 88 15.74 24.88 11.75
CA GLY A 88 16.29 25.64 12.89
C GLY A 88 17.09 26.90 12.51
N SER A 89 17.09 27.31 11.23
CA SER A 89 17.47 28.68 10.87
C SER A 89 16.45 29.69 11.43
N ARG A 90 16.82 30.96 11.59
CA ARG A 90 16.03 32.00 12.32
C ARG A 90 14.58 32.19 11.84
N ASN A 91 14.22 31.64 10.69
CA ASN A 91 12.84 31.57 10.21
C ASN A 91 12.35 30.12 10.33
N CYS A 92 11.42 29.85 11.26
CA CYS A 92 10.71 28.57 11.36
C CYS A 92 9.94 28.34 10.04
N LEU A 93 10.58 27.79 9.00
CA LEU A 93 9.89 27.39 7.79
C LEU A 93 8.93 26.26 8.17
N PRO A 94 7.62 26.36 7.87
CA PRO A 94 6.67 25.33 8.23
C PRO A 94 6.91 24.10 7.35
N VAL A 95 7.80 23.23 7.81
CA VAL A 95 8.07 21.94 7.18
C VAL A 95 7.12 20.93 7.82
N ARG A 96 6.34 20.27 6.97
CA ARG A 96 5.46 19.17 7.39
C ARG A 96 6.16 17.84 7.12
N PRO A 97 6.03 16.84 8.00
CA PRO A 97 6.46 15.50 7.69
C PRO A 97 5.48 14.84 6.70
N ALA A 98 5.99 13.99 5.82
CA ALA A 98 5.21 13.09 4.98
C ALA A 98 5.80 11.68 5.10
N ALA A 99 4.92 10.69 5.27
CA ALA A 99 5.32 9.28 5.36
C ALA A 99 5.09 8.58 4.02
N GLU A 100 6.09 7.84 3.58
CA GLU A 100 6.00 6.94 2.45
C GLU A 100 5.59 5.54 2.90
N TYR A 101 4.58 5.00 2.24
CA TYR A 101 4.11 3.64 2.40
C TYR A 101 4.22 2.90 1.09
N VAL A 102 4.41 1.59 1.20
CA VAL A 102 4.38 0.66 0.07
C VAL A 102 3.33 -0.39 0.38
N ILE A 103 2.36 -0.49 -0.52
CA ILE A 103 1.32 -1.49 -0.49
C ILE A 103 1.75 -2.57 -1.48
N THR A 104 1.96 -3.78 -0.98
CA THR A 104 2.34 -4.94 -1.79
C THR A 104 1.17 -5.92 -1.80
N LEU A 105 0.68 -6.26 -2.98
CA LEU A 105 -0.31 -7.32 -3.18
C LEU A 105 0.30 -8.40 -4.05
N LEU A 106 0.30 -9.64 -3.57
CA LEU A 106 0.83 -10.81 -4.23
C LEU A 106 -0.27 -11.86 -4.41
N ARG A 107 -0.27 -12.53 -5.55
CA ARG A 107 -1.12 -13.66 -5.92
C ARG A 107 -0.25 -14.84 -6.39
N CYS A 108 -0.84 -16.04 -6.43
CA CYS A 108 -0.18 -17.21 -7.00
C CYS A 108 0.05 -16.99 -8.50
N ALA A 109 1.29 -17.17 -8.95
CA ALA A 109 1.61 -17.26 -10.36
C ALA A 109 1.33 -18.70 -10.84
N PRO A 110 0.88 -18.90 -12.09
CA PRO A 110 0.81 -20.23 -12.67
C PRO A 110 2.23 -20.80 -12.80
N THR A 111 2.38 -22.08 -12.43
CA THR A 111 3.67 -22.79 -12.41
C THR A 111 3.58 -24.07 -13.22
N SER A 112 4.72 -24.72 -13.45
CA SER A 112 4.74 -26.02 -14.09
C SER A 112 3.92 -27.05 -13.33
N ASP A 113 3.32 -27.99 -14.07
CA ASP A 113 2.60 -29.11 -13.51
C ASP A 113 3.55 -30.18 -12.93
N GLU A 114 2.99 -31.27 -12.37
CA GLU A 114 3.75 -32.40 -11.83
C GLU A 114 4.62 -33.10 -12.90
N GLY A 115 4.27 -32.96 -14.18
CA GLY A 115 5.02 -33.47 -15.32
C GLY A 115 6.17 -32.55 -15.77
N GLY A 116 6.32 -31.37 -15.16
CA GLY A 116 7.28 -30.36 -15.55
C GLY A 116 6.89 -29.60 -16.82
N CYS A 117 5.66 -29.76 -17.31
CA CYS A 117 5.15 -28.98 -18.44
C CYS A 117 4.94 -27.53 -18.00
N PRO A 118 5.29 -26.53 -18.83
CA PRO A 118 4.99 -25.14 -18.52
C PRO A 118 3.48 -24.87 -18.54
N PRO A 119 3.02 -23.86 -17.79
CA PRO A 119 1.62 -23.45 -17.83
C PRO A 119 1.21 -22.97 -19.23
N THR A 120 -0.07 -23.11 -19.51
CA THR A 120 -0.69 -22.71 -20.76
C THR A 120 -0.83 -21.19 -20.86
N CYS A 121 -0.98 -20.67 -22.08
CA CYS A 121 -1.25 -19.24 -22.29
C CYS A 121 -2.57 -18.81 -21.64
N GLU A 122 -3.57 -19.69 -21.57
CA GLU A 122 -4.87 -19.41 -20.93
C GLU A 122 -4.72 -19.21 -19.41
N GLU A 123 -3.87 -20.01 -18.76
CA GLU A 123 -3.57 -19.84 -17.33
C GLU A 123 -2.82 -18.53 -17.06
N HIS A 124 -1.89 -18.16 -17.93
CA HIS A 124 -1.22 -16.87 -17.86
C HIS A 124 -2.17 -15.70 -18.08
N GLU A 125 -3.10 -15.79 -19.03
CA GLU A 125 -4.11 -14.77 -19.30
C GLU A 125 -5.05 -14.61 -18.10
N ALA A 126 -5.50 -15.73 -17.51
CA ALA A 126 -6.34 -15.70 -16.31
C ALA A 126 -5.62 -15.00 -15.14
N ALA A 127 -4.34 -15.32 -14.90
CA ALA A 127 -3.54 -14.66 -13.88
C ALA A 127 -3.32 -13.17 -14.17
N ALA A 128 -3.05 -12.81 -15.43
CA ALA A 128 -2.86 -11.42 -15.86
C ALA A 128 -4.15 -10.60 -15.67
N ARG A 129 -5.32 -11.17 -15.99
CA ARG A 129 -6.62 -10.54 -15.73
C ARG A 129 -6.81 -10.27 -14.24
N VAL A 130 -6.53 -11.24 -13.38
CA VAL A 130 -6.64 -11.08 -11.92
C VAL A 130 -5.77 -9.93 -11.44
N LEU A 131 -4.51 -9.88 -11.88
CA LEU A 131 -3.57 -8.82 -11.51
C LEU A 131 -4.02 -7.43 -11.99
N ALA A 132 -4.55 -7.33 -13.21
CA ALA A 132 -5.03 -6.07 -13.76
C ALA A 132 -6.26 -5.54 -12.98
N VAL A 133 -7.17 -6.44 -12.61
CA VAL A 133 -8.35 -6.09 -11.79
C VAL A 133 -7.93 -5.71 -10.38
N ASP A 134 -7.00 -6.45 -9.77
CA ASP A 134 -6.44 -6.11 -8.46
C ASP A 134 -5.74 -4.75 -8.47
N ALA A 135 -4.99 -4.43 -9.52
CA ALA A 135 -4.33 -3.13 -9.68
C ALA A 135 -5.35 -1.98 -9.73
N ALA A 136 -6.44 -2.16 -10.50
CA ALA A 136 -7.54 -1.21 -10.54
C ALA A 136 -8.24 -1.09 -9.17
N ALA A 137 -8.44 -2.20 -8.46
CA ALA A 137 -9.05 -2.21 -7.13
C ALA A 137 -8.19 -1.46 -6.11
N VAL A 138 -6.87 -1.67 -6.08
CA VAL A 138 -5.96 -0.93 -5.19
C VAL A 138 -5.96 0.56 -5.52
N TRP A 139 -5.94 0.92 -6.80
CA TRP A 139 -6.05 2.32 -7.23
C TRP A 139 -7.36 2.95 -6.75
N ASN A 140 -8.48 2.26 -6.92
CA ASN A 140 -9.79 2.73 -6.46
C ASN A 140 -9.86 2.84 -4.94
N ALA A 141 -9.28 1.89 -4.19
CA ALA A 141 -9.23 1.95 -2.73
C ALA A 141 -8.54 3.24 -2.24
N LEU A 142 -7.42 3.59 -2.89
CA LEU A 142 -6.67 4.80 -2.57
C LEU A 142 -7.41 6.08 -2.96
N GLN A 143 -8.17 6.07 -4.05
CA GLN A 143 -8.89 7.25 -4.53
C GLN A 143 -10.24 7.47 -3.85
N CYS A 144 -10.92 6.39 -3.46
CA CYS A 144 -12.31 6.43 -3.01
C CYS A 144 -12.45 6.18 -1.50
N CYS A 145 -11.65 5.29 -0.91
CA CYS A 145 -11.76 4.97 0.52
C CYS A 145 -10.78 5.77 1.37
N PHE A 146 -9.51 5.81 0.97
CA PHE A 146 -8.46 6.40 1.81
C PHE A 146 -8.67 7.89 2.17
N PRO A 147 -9.15 8.78 1.28
CA PRO A 147 -9.40 10.19 1.63
C PRO A 147 -10.33 10.36 2.83
N ASP A 148 -11.32 9.46 2.96
CA ASP A 148 -12.37 9.50 3.97
C ASP A 148 -11.95 8.91 5.33
N THR A 149 -10.73 8.35 5.42
CA THR A 149 -10.20 7.78 6.67
C THR A 149 -9.61 8.83 7.63
N SER A 150 -9.58 10.10 7.21
CA SER A 150 -9.13 11.23 8.04
C SER A 150 -10.31 11.91 8.72
N GLU A 151 -10.13 12.28 9.99
CA GLU A 151 -11.08 13.14 10.70
C GLU A 151 -10.94 14.63 10.29
N ALA A 152 -9.92 14.96 9.50
CA ALA A 152 -9.72 16.32 9.01
C ALA A 152 -10.81 16.69 7.98
N ARG A 153 -11.32 17.92 8.07
CA ARG A 153 -12.35 18.46 7.16
C ARG A 153 -12.00 18.34 5.67
N ARG A 154 -10.71 18.29 5.31
CA ARG A 154 -10.22 18.19 3.93
C ARG A 154 -9.77 16.76 3.54
N GLY A 155 -10.03 15.76 4.37
CA GLY A 155 -9.60 14.38 4.15
C GLY A 155 -8.10 14.15 4.33
N GLN A 156 -7.64 12.94 4.01
CA GLN A 156 -6.20 12.65 3.92
C GLN A 156 -5.58 13.41 2.74
N THR A 157 -4.41 14.01 2.95
CA THR A 157 -3.62 14.59 1.85
C THR A 157 -2.53 13.59 1.47
N PHE A 158 -2.58 13.06 0.25
CA PHE A 158 -1.62 12.06 -0.22
C PHE A 158 -1.34 12.23 -1.72
N VAL A 159 -0.25 11.63 -2.16
CA VAL A 159 0.08 11.48 -3.59
C VAL A 159 0.38 10.00 -3.85
N MET A 160 -0.15 9.50 -4.96
CA MET A 160 0.17 8.16 -5.43
C MET A 160 1.47 8.21 -6.22
N GLY A 161 2.41 7.38 -5.81
CA GLY A 161 3.61 7.09 -6.59
C GLY A 161 3.32 6.09 -7.70
N GLN A 162 4.38 5.67 -8.38
CA GLN A 162 4.29 4.66 -9.42
C GLN A 162 3.85 3.30 -8.84
N MET A 163 2.90 2.66 -9.51
CA MET A 163 2.62 1.23 -9.33
C MET A 163 3.64 0.43 -10.14
N ARG A 164 4.29 -0.56 -9.53
CA ARG A 164 5.24 -1.44 -10.22
C ARG A 164 4.86 -2.89 -10.03
N THR A 165 4.83 -3.67 -11.10
CA THR A 165 4.69 -5.12 -11.03
C THR A 165 5.93 -5.76 -10.39
N VAL A 166 5.75 -6.81 -9.61
CA VAL A 166 6.81 -7.58 -8.96
C VAL A 166 6.60 -9.09 -9.16
N GLY A 167 7.70 -9.85 -9.13
CA GLY A 167 7.72 -11.30 -9.40
C GLY A 167 8.06 -11.67 -10.85
N PRO A 168 7.99 -12.96 -11.22
CA PRO A 168 7.67 -14.08 -10.34
C PRO A 168 8.85 -14.45 -9.43
N GLN A 169 8.62 -14.44 -8.11
CA GLN A 169 9.59 -14.92 -7.11
C GLN A 169 8.84 -15.76 -6.08
N GLY A 170 9.33 -16.96 -5.77
CA GLY A 170 8.62 -17.89 -4.88
C GLY A 170 7.21 -18.23 -5.38
N GLN A 171 7.02 -18.36 -6.71
CA GLN A 171 5.71 -18.56 -7.35
C GLN A 171 4.68 -17.45 -7.07
N CYS A 172 5.13 -16.28 -6.63
CA CYS A 172 4.29 -15.12 -6.36
C CYS A 172 4.46 -14.08 -7.46
N VAL A 173 3.34 -13.52 -7.92
CA VAL A 173 3.32 -12.37 -8.83
C VAL A 173 2.36 -11.32 -8.29
N GLY A 174 2.67 -10.05 -8.51
CA GLY A 174 1.87 -8.98 -7.92
C GLY A 174 2.35 -7.60 -8.32
N PHE A 175 2.08 -6.64 -7.45
CA PHE A 175 2.55 -5.28 -7.60
C PHE A 175 2.79 -4.58 -6.26
N GLU A 176 3.59 -3.53 -6.34
CA GLU A 176 3.85 -2.56 -5.28
C GLU A 176 3.27 -1.22 -5.69
N GLN A 177 2.43 -0.63 -4.85
CA GLN A 177 1.92 0.74 -4.98
C GLN A 177 2.55 1.60 -3.91
N ARG A 178 3.30 2.63 -4.32
CA ARG A 178 3.87 3.63 -3.41
C ARG A 178 2.87 4.73 -3.12
N VAL A 179 2.73 5.15 -1.87
CA VAL A 179 1.86 6.26 -1.48
C VAL A 179 2.60 7.15 -0.49
N THR A 180 2.65 8.44 -0.77
CA THR A 180 3.21 9.44 0.13
C THR A 180 2.06 10.16 0.81
N VAL A 181 1.93 10.02 2.12
CA VAL A 181 0.85 10.62 2.92
C VAL A 181 1.41 11.76 3.75
N ALA A 182 0.79 12.92 3.64
CA ALA A 182 1.20 14.09 4.38
C ALA A 182 0.70 13.98 5.83
N LEU A 183 1.61 13.99 6.78
CA LEU A 183 1.28 13.87 8.20
C LEU A 183 0.90 15.23 8.80
N PRO A 184 0.26 15.25 9.99
CA PRO A 184 -0.01 16.48 10.73
C PRO A 184 1.30 17.23 11.03
N SER A 185 1.30 18.56 10.86
CA SER A 185 2.47 19.39 11.15
C SER A 185 2.63 19.65 12.65
N CYS A 186 3.89 19.74 13.10
CA CYS A 186 4.20 20.33 14.39
C CYS A 186 3.97 21.84 14.31
N VAL A 187 3.14 22.37 15.21
CA VAL A 187 2.99 23.82 15.38
C VAL A 187 4.25 24.33 16.08
N CYS A 188 4.98 25.30 15.49
CA CYS A 188 6.08 25.98 16.18
C CYS A 188 5.47 26.63 17.44
N PRO A 189 6.03 26.46 18.65
CA PRO A 189 5.56 27.20 19.81
C PRO A 189 5.66 28.69 19.50
N GLU A 190 4.58 29.45 19.73
CA GLU A 190 4.62 30.90 19.62
C GLU A 190 5.71 31.41 20.56
N GLY A 191 6.78 31.95 20.00
CA GLY A 191 7.89 32.48 20.78
C GLY A 191 7.41 33.70 21.53
N GLU A 192 7.43 33.64 22.86
CA GLU A 192 7.61 34.82 23.70
C GLU A 192 8.91 35.48 23.23
N SER A 193 8.76 36.60 22.51
CA SER A 193 9.89 37.39 22.03
C SER A 193 10.57 37.99 23.27
N PRO A 194 11.89 37.87 23.43
CA PRO A 194 12.61 38.63 24.47
C PRO A 194 12.53 40.13 24.21
#